data_AF-A0A5J4QPH8-F1
#
_entry.id   AF-A0A5J4QPH8-F1
#
_cell.length_a   1.000
_cell.length_b   1.000
_cell.length_c   1.000
_cell.angle_alpha   90.00
_cell.angle_beta   90.00
_cell.angle_gamma   90.00
#
_symmetry.space_group_name_H-M   'P 1'
#
loop_
_entity.id
_entity.type
_entity.pdbx_description
1 polymer ?
#
loop_
_entity_poly.entity_id
_entity_poly.type
_entity_poly.pdbx_seq_one_letter_code
_entity_poly.pdbx_strand_id
1 'polypeptide(L)'
;MNDRRNFIKNLSLVLSATAIGGCNTALSDKDTKSSDHLSKVKNAMLAMQRASWEQGTAIQTMIECDDREMLRLMVDEAILRQTPDGRTCMLGSGDNVTDPVAAGYGIIKCYELFGESKYRDAADKLYDYCKRQAPRDAAGTLYHLTTGKELWSDSIYMLPPFLAAYKDYDECIKQIRGYRARLWNEEKKLYSHRWDDEGNRFINIKCWGGGNGWTAASFAIIYELLPVTMTAYRDEIKAYLSELLSGLLAHLRPDGLFYDIVDDPESFVETNLSQMTAFAIFKSVKSGAVGKEYLDAARLMKQGALSKVDDRGYIKDASGSPFFNSPGTSTEAQAFHIMMMAAESKV
;
A
#
# COMPACT_ATOMS: atom_id res chain seq x y z
N MET A 1 2.21 34.74 -2.76
CA MET A 1 3.33 34.04 -3.44
C MET A 1 4.60 34.46 -2.73
N ASN A 2 5.09 33.65 -1.78
CA ASN A 2 6.32 33.95 -1.04
C ASN A 2 7.51 33.24 -1.68
N ASP A 3 8.56 34.05 -1.84
CA ASP A 3 9.71 33.91 -2.71
C ASP A 3 10.65 32.74 -2.31
N ARG A 4 11.05 31.93 -3.29
CA ARG A 4 11.94 30.77 -3.14
C ARG A 4 13.41 31.07 -3.48
N ARG A 5 13.80 32.33 -3.65
CA ARG A 5 15.17 32.65 -4.09
C ARG A 5 15.79 33.74 -3.24
N ASN A 6 16.43 33.36 -2.14
CA ASN A 6 17.57 34.08 -1.59
C ASN A 6 18.35 33.18 -0.65
N PHE A 7 19.37 32.50 -1.16
CA PHE A 7 20.57 32.23 -0.37
C PHE A 7 21.81 32.21 -1.27
N ILE A 8 22.79 33.02 -0.86
CA ILE A 8 24.00 33.38 -1.59
C ILE A 8 25.06 32.28 -1.50
N LYS A 9 25.88 32.28 -2.56
CA LYS A 9 27.11 31.54 -2.85
C LYS A 9 28.11 31.37 -1.70
N ASN A 10 28.88 30.28 -1.87
CA ASN A 10 30.20 29.91 -1.33
C ASN A 10 30.19 28.94 -0.14
N LEU A 11 30.44 27.66 -0.43
CA LEU A 11 31.54 26.95 0.23
C LEU A 11 32.00 25.75 -0.61
N SER A 12 33.31 25.58 -0.62
CA SER A 12 34.14 24.69 -1.41
C SER A 12 34.09 23.22 -0.98
N LEU A 13 34.31 22.36 -1.98
CA LEU A 13 34.54 20.91 -1.92
C LEU A 13 35.60 20.51 -0.88
N VAL A 14 35.30 19.51 -0.04
CA VAL A 14 36.28 18.53 0.44
C VAL A 14 35.60 17.15 0.49
N LEU A 15 36.07 16.24 -0.37
CA LEU A 15 35.79 14.81 -0.32
C LEU A 15 36.61 14.16 0.81
N SER A 16 35.97 13.28 1.58
CA SER A 16 36.65 12.17 2.22
C SER A 16 35.62 11.08 2.58
N ALA A 17 35.42 10.13 1.67
CA ALA A 17 34.71 8.88 1.94
C ALA A 17 35.75 7.82 2.32
N THR A 18 35.89 7.56 3.61
CA THR A 18 36.56 6.36 4.12
C THR A 18 35.59 5.19 4.07
N ALA A 19 35.83 4.27 3.14
CA ALA A 19 35.24 2.94 3.15
C ALA A 19 35.81 2.15 4.34
N ILE A 20 34.94 1.57 5.16
CA ILE A 20 35.32 0.58 6.17
C ILE A 20 34.76 -0.77 5.71
N GLY A 21 35.67 -1.74 5.55
CA GLY A 21 35.39 -3.16 5.26
C GLY A 21 34.48 -3.79 6.32
N GLY A 22 33.89 -4.95 6.12
CA GLY A 22 34.33 -6.12 5.37
C GLY A 22 33.99 -7.31 6.25
N CYS A 23 33.08 -8.17 5.80
CA CYS A 23 32.95 -9.53 6.31
C CYS A 23 32.43 -10.39 5.15
N ASN A 24 33.36 -11.04 4.46
CA ASN A 24 33.08 -12.01 3.41
C ASN A 24 32.55 -13.29 4.06
N THR A 25 31.23 -13.42 4.13
CA THR A 25 30.60 -14.72 3.91
C THR A 25 30.40 -14.84 2.41
N ALA A 26 30.91 -15.90 1.79
CA ALA A 26 30.67 -16.18 0.38
C ALA A 26 29.17 -16.49 0.20
N LEU A 27 28.38 -15.44 0.00
CA LEU A 27 27.01 -15.53 -0.48
C LEU A 27 27.06 -16.25 -1.84
N SER A 28 26.16 -17.20 -2.05
CA SER A 28 26.10 -17.89 -3.33
C SER A 28 25.83 -16.88 -4.46
N ASP A 29 26.25 -17.15 -5.68
CA ASP A 29 25.96 -16.29 -6.86
C ASP A 29 24.45 -16.02 -7.05
N LYS A 30 23.59 -16.87 -6.48
CA LYS A 30 22.14 -16.70 -6.48
C LYS A 30 21.68 -15.71 -5.41
N ASP A 31 22.30 -15.75 -4.22
CA ASP A 31 22.00 -14.84 -3.12
C ASP A 31 22.52 -13.43 -3.40
N THR A 32 23.70 -13.30 -4.04
CA THR A 32 24.26 -12.00 -4.45
C THR A 32 23.42 -11.35 -5.56
N LYS A 33 22.97 -12.11 -6.56
CA LYS A 33 22.07 -11.61 -7.62
C LYS A 33 20.69 -11.24 -7.09
N SER A 34 20.13 -12.03 -6.17
CA SER A 34 18.84 -11.72 -5.54
C SER A 34 18.92 -10.45 -4.67
N SER A 35 20.04 -10.27 -3.95
CA SER A 35 20.30 -9.06 -3.16
C SER A 35 20.52 -7.82 -4.04
N ASP A 36 21.23 -7.95 -5.17
CA ASP A 36 21.39 -6.87 -6.16
C ASP A 36 20.06 -6.47 -6.80
N HIS A 37 19.22 -7.44 -7.15
CA HIS A 37 17.88 -7.22 -7.73
C HIS A 37 16.97 -6.37 -6.81
N LEU A 38 16.77 -6.80 -5.57
CA LEU A 38 15.95 -6.06 -4.61
C LEU A 38 16.50 -4.67 -4.31
N SER A 39 17.83 -4.52 -4.33
CA SER A 39 18.49 -3.22 -4.13
C SER A 39 18.20 -2.27 -5.29
N LYS A 40 18.21 -2.74 -6.54
CA LYS A 40 17.83 -1.93 -7.72
C LYS A 40 16.38 -1.48 -7.67
N VAL A 41 15.46 -2.40 -7.39
CA VAL A 41 14.02 -2.12 -7.23
C VAL A 41 13.79 -1.07 -6.14
N LYS A 42 14.44 -1.23 -4.97
CA LYS A 42 14.36 -0.26 -3.87
C LYS A 42 14.94 1.10 -4.26
N ASN A 43 16.10 1.14 -4.91
CA ASN A 43 16.72 2.39 -5.35
C ASN A 43 15.84 3.13 -6.36
N ALA A 44 15.24 2.40 -7.30
CA ALA A 44 14.27 2.96 -8.24
C ALA A 44 13.05 3.54 -7.51
N MET A 45 12.45 2.80 -6.56
CA MET A 45 11.36 3.30 -5.71
C MET A 45 11.72 4.58 -4.97
N LEU A 46 12.90 4.62 -4.33
CA LEU A 46 13.35 5.77 -3.54
C LEU A 46 13.55 7.03 -4.40
N ALA A 47 13.97 6.86 -5.66
CA ALA A 47 14.18 7.95 -6.62
C ALA A 47 12.89 8.50 -7.24
N MET A 48 11.76 7.79 -7.12
CA MET A 48 10.48 8.24 -7.67
C MET A 48 9.92 9.43 -6.87
N GLN A 49 9.35 10.39 -7.59
CA GLN A 49 8.49 11.41 -6.98
C GLN A 49 7.18 10.73 -6.55
N ARG A 50 6.67 11.11 -5.38
CA ARG A 50 5.57 10.40 -4.74
C ARG A 50 4.48 11.36 -4.29
N ALA A 51 3.24 11.02 -4.64
CA ALA A 51 2.08 11.56 -3.95
C ALA A 51 1.95 10.94 -2.54
N SER A 52 0.94 11.36 -1.78
CA SER A 52 0.77 10.96 -0.38
C SER A 52 0.54 9.45 -0.19
N TRP A 53 -0.29 8.82 -1.03
CA TRP A 53 -0.53 7.36 -0.97
C TRP A 53 0.69 6.55 -1.41
N GLU A 54 1.43 7.02 -2.43
CA GLU A 54 2.68 6.40 -2.89
C GLU A 54 3.74 6.43 -1.78
N GLN A 55 3.86 7.57 -1.09
CA GLN A 55 4.76 7.71 0.07
C GLN A 55 4.34 6.78 1.22
N GLY A 56 3.04 6.70 1.52
CA GLY A 56 2.52 5.78 2.54
C GLY A 56 2.77 4.30 2.19
N THR A 57 2.63 3.92 0.93
CA THR A 57 2.89 2.55 0.44
C THR A 57 4.39 2.22 0.52
N ALA A 58 5.26 3.16 0.17
CA ALA A 58 6.70 2.99 0.31
C ALA A 58 7.13 2.90 1.79
N ILE A 59 6.46 3.63 2.69
CA ILE A 59 6.63 3.48 4.15
C ILE A 59 6.20 2.08 4.62
N GLN A 60 5.04 1.58 4.17
CA GLN A 60 4.58 0.21 4.48
C GLN A 60 5.64 -0.82 4.10
N THR A 61 6.29 -0.62 2.95
CA THR A 61 7.35 -1.53 2.48
C THR A 61 8.47 -1.69 3.50
N MET A 62 8.87 -0.61 4.18
CA MET A 62 9.93 -0.65 5.19
C MET A 62 9.51 -1.40 6.45
N ILE A 63 8.20 -1.43 6.77
CA ILE A 63 7.65 -2.28 7.84
C ILE A 63 7.78 -3.75 7.43
N GLU A 64 7.33 -4.09 6.22
CA GLU A 64 7.27 -5.49 5.77
C GLU A 64 8.66 -6.12 5.56
N CYS A 65 9.67 -5.33 5.22
CA CYS A 65 11.06 -5.78 5.09
C CYS A 65 11.92 -5.56 6.35
N ASP A 66 11.33 -5.11 7.45
CA ASP A 66 12.01 -4.88 8.73
C ASP A 66 13.17 -3.85 8.65
N ASP A 67 13.11 -2.90 7.70
CA ASP A 67 14.10 -1.82 7.54
C ASP A 67 13.76 -0.62 8.43
N ARG A 68 14.20 -0.71 9.69
CA ARG A 68 13.88 0.28 10.73
C ARG A 68 14.47 1.66 10.46
N GLU A 69 15.66 1.73 9.87
CA GLU A 69 16.33 3.01 9.63
C GLU A 69 15.62 3.77 8.50
N MET A 70 15.36 3.11 7.38
CA MET A 70 14.64 3.75 6.27
C MET A 70 13.19 4.06 6.66
N LEU A 71 12.53 3.19 7.44
CA LEU A 71 11.21 3.47 8.01
C LEU A 71 11.21 4.80 8.77
N ARG A 72 12.19 4.99 9.67
CA ARG A 72 12.32 6.22 10.45
C ARG A 72 12.51 7.45 9.56
N LEU A 73 13.40 7.37 8.58
CA LEU A 73 13.69 8.49 7.66
C LEU A 73 12.44 8.87 6.83
N MET A 74 11.72 7.88 6.31
CA MET A 74 10.53 8.13 5.50
C MET A 74 9.35 8.65 6.31
N VAL A 75 9.21 8.21 7.57
CA VAL A 75 8.21 8.72 8.51
C VAL A 75 8.56 10.14 8.96
N ASP A 76 9.82 10.45 9.24
CA ASP A 76 10.27 11.80 9.60
C ASP A 76 9.93 12.81 8.51
N GLU A 77 10.08 12.42 7.25
CA GLU A 77 9.61 13.20 6.12
C GLU A 77 8.06 13.28 6.10
N ALA A 78 7.34 12.16 6.15
CA ALA A 78 5.87 12.17 6.16
C ALA A 78 5.26 13.16 7.18
N ILE A 79 5.80 13.21 8.40
CA ILE A 79 5.34 14.11 9.47
C ILE A 79 5.84 15.55 9.30
N LEU A 80 6.99 15.78 8.64
CA LEU A 80 7.46 17.13 8.29
C LEU A 80 6.44 17.86 7.41
N ARG A 81 5.68 17.11 6.62
CA ARG A 81 4.60 17.61 5.75
C ARG A 81 3.20 17.37 6.31
N GLN A 82 3.09 17.28 7.65
CA GLN A 82 1.80 17.24 8.30
C GLN A 82 1.13 18.62 8.26
N THR A 83 -0.09 18.69 7.72
CA THR A 83 -0.89 19.92 7.68
C THR A 83 -1.56 20.20 9.04
N PRO A 84 -2.02 21.44 9.30
CA PRO A 84 -2.66 21.79 10.57
C PRO A 84 -3.90 20.97 10.92
N ASP A 85 -4.61 20.44 9.92
CA ASP A 85 -5.76 19.55 10.10
C ASP A 85 -5.37 18.11 10.49
N GLY A 86 -4.09 17.75 10.38
CA GLY A 86 -3.53 16.46 10.82
C GLY A 86 -3.10 15.51 9.69
N ARG A 87 -3.47 15.78 8.43
CA ARG A 87 -3.09 14.95 7.27
C ARG A 87 -1.57 14.97 7.03
N THR A 88 -0.99 13.85 6.60
CA THR A 88 0.47 13.69 6.43
C THR A 88 0.88 13.56 4.96
N CYS A 89 2.18 13.62 4.67
CA CYS A 89 2.71 13.49 3.30
C CYS A 89 2.15 14.52 2.30
N MET A 90 1.66 15.68 2.77
CA MET A 90 0.94 16.61 1.92
C MET A 90 1.88 17.37 0.99
N LEU A 91 1.74 17.14 -0.32
CA LEU A 91 2.48 17.79 -1.39
C LEU A 91 1.58 18.03 -2.61
N GLY A 92 1.44 19.30 -3.01
CA GLY A 92 0.74 19.67 -4.24
C GLY A 92 -0.78 19.67 -4.12
N SER A 93 -1.42 18.51 -3.90
CA SER A 93 -2.89 18.40 -3.80
C SER A 93 -3.38 18.54 -2.35
N GLY A 94 -4.46 19.29 -2.17
CA GLY A 94 -5.10 19.53 -0.87
C GLY A 94 -6.42 18.78 -0.66
N ASP A 95 -6.87 18.02 -1.66
CA ASP A 95 -8.23 17.51 -1.73
C ASP A 95 -8.36 16.04 -1.29
N ASN A 96 -7.24 15.34 -1.10
CA ASN A 96 -7.27 13.93 -0.75
C ASN A 96 -7.60 13.76 0.74
N VAL A 97 -8.53 12.85 1.04
CA VAL A 97 -8.97 12.55 2.42
C VAL A 97 -8.25 11.33 2.95
N THR A 98 -8.28 10.22 2.23
CA THR A 98 -7.73 8.94 2.73
C THR A 98 -6.28 8.70 2.34
N ASP A 99 -5.81 9.13 1.17
CA ASP A 99 -4.40 8.95 0.77
C ASP A 99 -3.37 9.45 1.79
N PRO A 100 -3.55 10.64 2.41
CA PRO A 100 -2.63 11.16 3.43
C PRO A 100 -2.59 10.33 4.72
N VAL A 101 -3.49 9.35 4.85
CA VAL A 101 -3.61 8.44 6.00
C VAL A 101 -2.74 7.19 5.81
N ALA A 102 -2.34 6.86 4.58
CA ALA A 102 -1.59 5.65 4.26
C ALA A 102 -0.26 5.51 5.03
N ALA A 103 0.38 6.64 5.39
CA ALA A 103 1.60 6.64 6.20
C ALA A 103 1.35 6.34 7.70
N GLY A 104 0.09 6.38 8.15
CA GLY A 104 -0.31 6.30 9.55
C GLY A 104 0.17 5.04 10.27
N TYR A 105 0.12 3.87 9.62
CA TYR A 105 0.64 2.65 10.22
C TYR A 105 2.16 2.74 10.46
N GLY A 106 2.91 3.29 9.50
CA GLY A 106 4.35 3.54 9.68
C GLY A 106 4.66 4.51 10.82
N ILE A 107 3.85 5.57 10.98
CA ILE A 107 3.99 6.52 12.09
C ILE A 107 3.81 5.83 13.44
N ILE A 108 2.76 5.01 13.59
CA ILE A 108 2.56 4.20 14.80
C ILE A 108 3.73 3.24 15.00
N LYS A 109 4.23 2.60 13.94
CA LYS A 109 5.34 1.67 14.06
C LYS A 109 6.63 2.34 14.51
N CYS A 110 6.91 3.55 14.04
CA CYS A 110 8.03 4.37 14.54
C CYS A 110 7.88 4.71 16.02
N TYR A 111 6.67 5.04 16.48
CA TYR A 111 6.44 5.27 17.91
C TYR A 111 6.73 4.01 18.73
N GLU A 112 6.26 2.84 18.30
CA GLU A 112 6.54 1.56 18.97
C GLU A 112 8.03 1.22 19.03
N LEU A 113 8.77 1.50 17.95
CA LEU A 113 10.19 1.13 17.84
C LEU A 113 11.13 2.10 18.54
N PHE A 114 10.81 3.40 18.56
CA PHE A 114 11.74 4.45 18.98
C PHE A 114 11.26 5.27 20.18
N GLY A 115 9.96 5.26 20.50
CA GLY A 115 9.42 5.93 21.69
C GLY A 115 9.42 7.47 21.66
N GLU A 116 9.74 8.10 20.53
CA GLU A 116 9.80 9.56 20.43
C GLU A 116 8.39 10.17 20.33
N SER A 117 8.10 11.19 21.16
CA SER A 117 6.76 11.78 21.26
C SER A 117 6.24 12.38 19.95
N LYS A 118 7.13 12.89 19.09
CA LYS A 118 6.75 13.46 17.78
C LYS A 118 5.95 12.48 16.91
N TYR A 119 6.23 11.18 16.98
CA TYR A 119 5.48 10.17 16.22
C TYR A 119 4.09 9.97 16.81
N ARG A 120 3.97 9.98 18.14
CA ARG A 120 2.67 9.89 18.82
C ARG A 120 1.82 11.12 18.53
N ASP A 121 2.40 12.31 18.65
CA ASP A 121 1.71 13.59 18.37
C ASP A 121 1.22 13.64 16.92
N ALA A 122 2.03 13.16 15.97
CA ALA A 122 1.64 13.10 14.57
C ALA A 122 0.50 12.09 14.34
N ALA A 123 0.57 10.90 14.94
CA ALA A 123 -0.47 9.89 14.85
C ALA A 123 -1.80 10.38 15.46
N ASP A 124 -1.76 11.03 16.62
CA ASP A 124 -2.96 11.53 17.30
C ASP A 124 -3.66 12.62 16.47
N LYS A 125 -2.91 13.51 15.81
CA LYS A 125 -3.46 14.51 14.87
C LYS A 125 -4.07 13.86 13.62
N LEU A 126 -3.38 12.87 13.04
CA LEU A 126 -3.92 12.14 11.88
C LEU A 126 -5.18 11.36 12.24
N TYR A 127 -5.22 10.77 13.43
CA TYR A 127 -6.39 10.08 13.95
C TYR A 127 -7.54 11.05 14.24
N ASP A 128 -7.27 12.23 14.81
CA ASP A 128 -8.27 13.27 15.02
C ASP A 128 -8.91 13.73 13.70
N TYR A 129 -8.09 13.93 12.66
CA TYR A 129 -8.57 14.20 11.31
C TYR A 129 -9.56 13.13 10.86
N CYS A 130 -9.16 11.85 10.91
CA CYS A 130 -9.99 10.73 10.48
C CYS A 130 -11.28 10.63 11.29
N LYS A 131 -11.22 10.81 12.61
CA LYS A 131 -12.35 10.58 13.51
C LYS A 131 -13.35 11.75 13.49
N ARG A 132 -12.88 12.99 13.38
CA ARG A 132 -13.70 14.17 13.67
C ARG A 132 -13.86 15.14 12.50
N GLN A 133 -12.88 15.21 11.59
CA GLN A 133 -12.83 16.28 10.58
C GLN A 133 -13.13 15.79 9.16
N ALA A 134 -12.65 14.59 8.82
CA ALA A 134 -12.76 14.04 7.47
C ALA A 134 -14.23 13.92 7.01
N PRO A 135 -14.53 14.33 5.76
CA PRO A 135 -15.88 14.26 5.21
C PRO A 135 -16.30 12.79 5.02
N ARG A 136 -17.57 12.51 5.26
CA ARG A 136 -18.10 11.14 5.36
C ARG A 136 -19.54 11.05 4.92
N ASP A 137 -19.97 9.84 4.58
CA ASP A 137 -21.38 9.52 4.32
C ASP A 137 -22.23 9.51 5.60
N ALA A 138 -23.53 9.31 5.44
CA ALA A 138 -24.47 9.26 6.56
C ALA A 138 -24.21 8.08 7.53
N ALA A 139 -23.58 7.00 7.07
CA ALA A 139 -23.17 5.87 7.89
C ALA A 139 -21.82 6.12 8.60
N GLY A 140 -21.11 7.18 8.22
CA GLY A 140 -19.83 7.60 8.74
C GLY A 140 -18.62 7.02 8.00
N THR A 141 -18.79 6.44 6.82
CA THR A 141 -17.70 6.00 5.93
C THR A 141 -17.01 7.21 5.33
N LEU A 142 -15.68 7.29 5.41
CA LEU A 142 -14.93 8.44 4.90
C LEU A 142 -14.95 8.46 3.37
N TYR A 143 -15.20 9.63 2.79
CA TYR A 143 -15.02 9.84 1.36
C TYR A 143 -13.53 9.87 1.00
N HIS A 144 -13.23 9.66 -0.27
CA HIS A 144 -11.85 9.69 -0.77
C HIS A 144 -11.33 11.12 -1.02
N LEU A 145 -12.24 12.04 -1.37
CA LEU A 145 -11.93 13.44 -1.70
C LEU A 145 -12.73 14.42 -0.82
N THR A 146 -12.20 15.61 -0.60
CA THR A 146 -12.89 16.71 0.10
C THR A 146 -13.91 17.41 -0.79
N THR A 147 -13.72 17.35 -2.11
CA THR A 147 -14.51 18.04 -3.13
C THR A 147 -15.64 17.19 -3.71
N GLY A 148 -15.68 15.90 -3.41
CA GLY A 148 -16.68 14.96 -3.91
C GLY A 148 -17.12 13.96 -2.85
N LYS A 149 -18.40 13.59 -2.87
CA LYS A 149 -18.99 12.57 -1.97
C LYS A 149 -18.78 11.17 -2.53
N GLU A 150 -17.51 10.83 -2.74
CA GLU A 150 -17.12 9.61 -3.44
C GLU A 150 -16.46 8.59 -2.50
N LEU A 151 -16.87 7.33 -2.63
CA LEU A 151 -16.20 6.18 -2.01
C LEU A 151 -15.36 5.45 -3.05
N TRP A 152 -14.08 5.24 -2.74
CA TRP A 152 -13.12 4.60 -3.64
C TRP A 152 -12.61 3.31 -3.00
N SER A 153 -12.37 2.28 -3.81
CA SER A 153 -11.79 1.00 -3.35
C SER A 153 -10.43 1.19 -2.67
N ASP A 154 -9.67 2.18 -3.12
CA ASP A 154 -8.33 2.53 -2.67
C ASP A 154 -8.31 2.88 -1.18
N SER A 155 -9.36 3.57 -0.71
CA SER A 155 -9.53 3.96 0.69
C SER A 155 -9.47 2.77 1.66
N ILE A 156 -9.81 1.56 1.20
CA ILE A 156 -9.75 0.34 2.02
C ILE A 156 -8.31 0.01 2.42
N TYR A 157 -7.31 0.40 1.62
CA TYR A 157 -5.90 0.27 1.99
C TYR A 157 -5.36 1.51 2.72
N MET A 158 -5.79 2.70 2.32
CA MET A 158 -5.18 3.93 2.86
C MET A 158 -5.53 4.19 4.33
N LEU A 159 -6.75 3.83 4.76
CA LEU A 159 -7.30 4.23 6.06
C LEU A 159 -7.38 3.08 7.09
N PRO A 160 -8.06 1.94 6.83
CA PRO A 160 -8.27 0.89 7.83
C PRO A 160 -7.00 0.33 8.49
N PRO A 161 -5.87 0.07 7.80
CA PRO A 161 -4.64 -0.38 8.45
C PRO A 161 -4.11 0.58 9.52
N PHE A 162 -4.22 1.89 9.29
CA PHE A 162 -3.86 2.89 10.29
C PHE A 162 -4.79 2.82 11.51
N LEU A 163 -6.11 2.72 11.30
CA LEU A 163 -7.08 2.63 12.40
C LEU A 163 -6.84 1.37 13.26
N ALA A 164 -6.56 0.23 12.63
CA ALA A 164 -6.19 -1.00 13.32
C ALA A 164 -4.89 -0.85 14.11
N ALA A 165 -3.86 -0.23 13.52
CA ALA A 165 -2.59 0.03 14.21
C ALA A 165 -2.75 1.01 15.39
N TYR A 166 -3.61 2.02 15.25
CA TYR A 166 -3.99 2.95 16.31
C TYR A 166 -4.86 2.28 17.40
N LYS A 167 -5.35 1.06 17.14
CA LYS A 167 -6.19 0.23 18.03
C LYS A 167 -7.63 0.72 18.20
N ASP A 168 -8.14 1.53 17.27
CA ASP A 168 -9.59 1.75 17.11
C ASP A 168 -10.15 0.71 16.12
N TYR A 169 -10.22 -0.55 16.58
CA TYR A 169 -10.65 -1.68 15.75
C TYR A 169 -12.11 -1.56 15.30
N ASP A 170 -12.98 -0.98 16.14
CA ASP A 170 -14.39 -0.79 15.79
C ASP A 170 -14.54 0.18 14.63
N GLU A 171 -13.81 1.31 14.64
CA GLU A 171 -13.78 2.24 13.51
C GLU A 171 -13.16 1.60 12.27
N CYS A 172 -12.07 0.84 12.42
CA CYS A 172 -11.45 0.09 11.33
C CYS A 172 -12.47 -0.81 10.61
N ILE A 173 -13.20 -1.65 11.37
CA ILE A 173 -14.21 -2.56 10.81
C ILE A 173 -15.40 -1.79 10.25
N LYS A 174 -15.82 -0.71 10.90
CA LYS A 174 -16.90 0.16 10.40
C LYS A 174 -16.58 0.71 9.00
N GLN A 175 -15.37 1.24 8.80
CA GLN A 175 -14.94 1.77 7.50
C GLN A 175 -14.95 0.67 6.42
N ILE A 176 -14.39 -0.51 6.72
CA ILE A 176 -14.39 -1.65 5.79
C ILE A 176 -15.81 -2.04 5.38
N ARG A 177 -16.73 -2.17 6.34
CA ARG A 177 -18.14 -2.49 6.08
C ARG A 177 -18.81 -1.43 5.21
N GLY A 178 -18.52 -0.15 5.46
CA GLY A 178 -19.03 0.98 4.67
C GLY A 178 -18.60 0.90 3.20
N TYR A 179 -17.30 0.72 2.95
CA TYR A 179 -16.80 0.55 1.59
C TYR A 179 -17.35 -0.72 0.93
N ARG A 180 -17.37 -1.84 1.64
CA ARG A 180 -17.90 -3.11 1.13
C ARG A 180 -19.37 -2.99 0.75
N ALA A 181 -20.20 -2.35 1.56
CA ALA A 181 -21.64 -2.20 1.31
C ALA A 181 -21.97 -1.48 -0.01
N ARG A 182 -21.07 -0.65 -0.54
CA ARG A 182 -21.27 0.08 -1.80
C ARG A 182 -20.48 -0.45 -2.98
N LEU A 183 -19.28 -0.98 -2.73
CA LEU A 183 -18.32 -1.32 -3.78
C LEU A 183 -18.26 -2.82 -4.08
N TRP A 184 -18.67 -3.69 -3.16
CA TRP A 184 -18.60 -5.13 -3.35
C TRP A 184 -19.63 -5.62 -4.38
N ASN A 185 -19.18 -6.45 -5.30
CA ASN A 185 -20.03 -7.18 -6.24
C ASN A 185 -20.07 -8.66 -5.85
N GLU A 186 -21.22 -9.14 -5.36
CA GLU A 186 -21.40 -10.52 -4.89
C GLU A 186 -21.21 -11.58 -5.98
N GLU A 187 -21.63 -11.28 -7.22
CA GLU A 187 -21.53 -12.22 -8.34
C GLU A 187 -20.08 -12.40 -8.78
N LYS A 188 -19.37 -11.28 -8.94
CA LYS A 188 -17.97 -11.27 -9.40
C LYS A 188 -16.99 -11.61 -8.29
N LYS A 189 -17.40 -11.42 -7.02
CA LYS A 189 -16.53 -11.45 -5.85
C LYS A 189 -15.33 -10.49 -5.95
N LEU A 190 -15.61 -9.29 -6.46
CA LEU A 190 -14.65 -8.23 -6.70
C LEU A 190 -15.24 -6.89 -6.26
N TYR A 191 -14.37 -5.92 -6.02
CA TYR A 191 -14.75 -4.54 -5.72
C TYR A 191 -14.79 -3.69 -6.99
N SER A 192 -15.89 -2.97 -7.16
CA SER A 192 -16.00 -1.85 -8.11
C SER A 192 -15.17 -0.68 -7.61
N HIS A 193 -14.67 0.16 -8.52
CA HIS A 193 -13.68 1.17 -8.16
C HIS A 193 -14.26 2.41 -7.46
N ARG A 194 -15.30 3.05 -8.02
CA ARG A 194 -15.79 4.35 -7.54
C ARG A 194 -17.31 4.47 -7.47
N TRP A 195 -17.79 4.96 -6.34
CA TRP A 195 -19.20 5.18 -6.03
C TRP A 195 -19.49 6.65 -5.67
N ASP A 196 -20.53 7.23 -6.27
CA ASP A 196 -21.09 8.56 -5.95
C ASP A 196 -22.21 8.38 -4.92
N ASP A 197 -21.98 8.81 -3.67
CA ASP A 197 -22.98 8.67 -2.61
C ASP A 197 -24.17 9.60 -2.80
N GLU A 198 -23.94 10.82 -3.30
CA GLU A 198 -25.03 11.79 -3.52
C GLU A 198 -25.90 11.42 -4.72
N GLY A 199 -25.26 10.99 -5.81
CA GLY A 199 -25.95 10.51 -7.00
C GLY A 199 -26.49 9.08 -6.90
N ASN A 200 -26.15 8.35 -5.83
CA ASN A 200 -26.48 6.95 -5.60
C ASN A 200 -26.22 6.06 -6.84
N ARG A 201 -25.02 6.18 -7.41
CA ARG A 201 -24.63 5.46 -8.64
C ARG A 201 -23.13 5.19 -8.67
N PHE A 202 -22.71 4.21 -9.47
CA PHE A 202 -21.30 4.03 -9.77
C PHE A 202 -20.80 5.14 -10.70
N ILE A 203 -19.65 5.73 -10.35
CA ILE A 203 -18.87 6.56 -11.28
C ILE A 203 -17.97 5.65 -12.12
N ASN A 204 -17.40 4.63 -11.48
CA ASN A 204 -16.66 3.59 -12.16
C ASN A 204 -17.02 2.23 -11.55
N ILE A 205 -17.88 1.49 -12.26
CA ILE A 205 -18.33 0.15 -11.88
C ILE A 205 -17.30 -0.95 -12.21
N LYS A 206 -16.23 -0.63 -12.94
CA LYS A 206 -15.24 -1.62 -13.35
C LYS A 206 -14.48 -2.15 -12.13
N CYS A 207 -14.13 -3.44 -12.18
CA CYS A 207 -13.33 -4.11 -11.17
C CYS A 207 -11.84 -3.85 -11.44
N TRP A 208 -11.39 -2.62 -11.17
CA TRP A 208 -9.99 -2.24 -11.39
C TRP A 208 -9.06 -3.05 -10.49
N GLY A 209 -7.97 -3.54 -11.07
CA GLY A 209 -7.01 -4.42 -10.43
C GLY A 209 -6.31 -3.75 -9.26
N GLY A 210 -5.88 -2.50 -9.40
CA GLY A 210 -5.28 -1.74 -8.29
C GLY A 210 -6.20 -1.69 -7.06
N GLY A 211 -7.47 -1.31 -7.24
CA GLY A 211 -8.46 -1.25 -6.17
C GLY A 211 -8.69 -2.59 -5.44
N ASN A 212 -8.72 -3.69 -6.19
CA ASN A 212 -8.87 -5.03 -5.63
C ASN A 212 -7.60 -5.51 -4.93
N GLY A 213 -6.43 -5.24 -5.51
CA GLY A 213 -5.13 -5.52 -4.91
C GLY A 213 -4.93 -4.76 -3.59
N TRP A 214 -5.33 -3.48 -3.54
CA TRP A 214 -5.28 -2.64 -2.34
C TRP A 214 -6.11 -3.28 -1.22
N THR A 215 -7.32 -3.69 -1.56
CA THR A 215 -8.25 -4.33 -0.63
C THR A 215 -7.68 -5.64 -0.07
N ALA A 216 -7.14 -6.51 -0.93
CA ALA A 216 -6.54 -7.78 -0.50
C ALA A 216 -5.34 -7.55 0.44
N ALA A 217 -4.44 -6.63 0.09
CA ALA A 217 -3.29 -6.27 0.92
C ALA A 217 -3.72 -5.70 2.28
N SER A 218 -4.75 -4.84 2.29
CA SER A 218 -5.31 -4.27 3.51
C SER A 218 -5.85 -5.32 4.47
N PHE A 219 -6.65 -6.27 3.97
CA PHE A 219 -7.20 -7.35 4.78
C PHE A 219 -6.11 -8.25 5.38
N ALA A 220 -5.07 -8.56 4.60
CA ALA A 220 -3.93 -9.33 5.11
C ALA A 220 -3.16 -8.59 6.23
N ILE A 221 -2.98 -7.27 6.10
CA ILE A 221 -2.36 -6.43 7.15
C ILE A 221 -3.23 -6.38 8.40
N ILE A 222 -4.53 -6.09 8.24
CA ILE A 222 -5.46 -5.91 9.36
C ILE A 222 -5.65 -7.20 10.14
N TYR A 223 -5.70 -8.35 9.47
CA TYR A 223 -5.80 -9.64 10.16
C TYR A 223 -4.62 -9.89 11.12
N GLU A 224 -3.40 -9.47 10.75
CA GLU A 224 -2.21 -9.56 11.62
C GLU A 224 -2.26 -8.55 12.77
N LEU A 225 -2.83 -7.36 12.55
CA LEU A 225 -3.00 -6.31 13.57
C LEU A 225 -4.10 -6.61 14.60
N LEU A 226 -5.16 -7.34 14.21
CA LEU A 226 -6.25 -7.69 15.11
C LEU A 226 -5.77 -8.65 16.21
N PRO A 227 -6.06 -8.36 17.50
CA PRO A 227 -5.77 -9.26 18.61
C PRO A 227 -6.38 -10.65 18.37
N VAL A 228 -5.66 -11.71 18.75
CA VAL A 228 -6.12 -13.11 18.60
C VAL A 228 -7.46 -13.38 19.30
N THR A 229 -7.80 -12.58 20.31
CA THR A 229 -9.05 -12.66 21.06
C THR A 229 -10.25 -12.02 20.34
N MET A 230 -10.03 -11.16 19.34
CA MET A 230 -11.09 -10.55 18.52
C MET A 230 -11.54 -11.50 17.41
N THR A 231 -11.98 -12.70 17.78
CA THR A 231 -12.30 -13.79 16.85
C THR A 231 -13.34 -13.38 15.82
N ALA A 232 -14.41 -12.70 16.23
CA ALA A 232 -15.46 -12.24 15.30
C ALA A 232 -14.93 -11.34 14.18
N TYR A 233 -14.08 -10.35 14.51
CA TYR A 233 -13.49 -9.47 13.50
C TYR A 233 -12.44 -10.19 12.65
N ARG A 234 -11.65 -11.10 13.25
CA ARG A 234 -10.70 -11.91 12.49
C ARG A 234 -11.40 -12.83 11.50
N ASP A 235 -12.50 -13.46 11.90
CA ASP A 235 -13.31 -14.33 11.05
C ASP A 235 -13.98 -13.53 9.92
N GLU A 236 -14.48 -12.32 10.20
CA GLU A 236 -15.04 -11.42 9.18
C GLU A 236 -13.99 -11.01 8.13
N ILE A 237 -12.82 -10.54 8.55
CA ILE A 237 -11.73 -10.15 7.63
C ILE A 237 -11.24 -11.35 6.83
N LYS A 238 -11.10 -12.51 7.47
CA LYS A 238 -10.76 -13.76 6.79
C LYS A 238 -11.79 -14.14 5.73
N ALA A 239 -13.08 -14.01 6.02
CA ALA A 239 -14.15 -14.30 5.07
C ALA A 239 -14.09 -13.36 3.86
N TYR A 240 -14.01 -12.04 4.09
CA TYR A 240 -13.91 -11.06 3.00
C TYR A 240 -12.66 -11.27 2.14
N LEU A 241 -11.52 -11.57 2.75
CA LEU A 241 -10.30 -11.88 2.02
C LEU A 241 -10.46 -13.16 1.19
N SER A 242 -11.02 -14.23 1.76
CA SER A 242 -11.18 -15.51 1.06
C SER A 242 -12.11 -15.37 -0.15
N GLU A 243 -13.19 -14.61 -0.03
CA GLU A 243 -14.09 -14.30 -1.14
C GLU A 243 -13.37 -13.52 -2.24
N LEU A 244 -12.66 -12.46 -1.88
CA LEU A 244 -11.90 -11.65 -2.83
C LEU A 244 -10.81 -12.46 -3.54
N LEU A 245 -10.05 -13.27 -2.80
CA LEU A 245 -9.05 -14.17 -3.38
C LEU A 245 -9.69 -15.16 -4.35
N SER A 246 -10.89 -15.68 -4.05
CA SER A 246 -11.59 -16.57 -4.96
C SER A 246 -12.00 -15.86 -6.27
N GLY A 247 -12.45 -14.60 -6.19
CA GLY A 247 -12.76 -13.78 -7.36
C GLY A 247 -11.52 -13.49 -8.18
N LEU A 248 -10.44 -13.03 -7.55
CA LEU A 248 -9.17 -12.77 -8.23
C LEU A 248 -8.62 -14.02 -8.90
N LEU A 249 -8.52 -15.15 -8.19
CA LEU A 249 -7.91 -16.38 -8.74
C LEU A 249 -8.68 -16.97 -9.92
N ALA A 250 -9.97 -16.68 -10.07
CA ALA A 250 -10.74 -17.06 -11.26
C ALA A 250 -10.24 -16.37 -12.54
N HIS A 251 -9.54 -15.25 -12.41
CA HIS A 251 -9.00 -14.44 -13.50
C HIS A 251 -7.46 -14.49 -13.60
N LEU A 252 -6.79 -15.33 -12.82
CA LEU A 252 -5.34 -15.49 -12.90
C LEU A 252 -4.94 -16.08 -14.25
N ARG A 253 -4.11 -15.35 -15.00
CA ARG A 253 -3.65 -15.80 -16.31
C ARG A 253 -2.57 -16.89 -16.16
N PRO A 254 -2.36 -17.73 -17.19
CA PRO A 254 -1.33 -18.78 -17.17
C PRO A 254 0.12 -18.26 -17.01
N ASP A 255 0.37 -16.99 -17.37
CA ASP A 255 1.67 -16.32 -17.19
C ASP A 255 1.87 -15.75 -15.77
N GLY A 256 0.89 -15.95 -14.88
CA GLY A 256 0.91 -15.44 -13.52
C GLY A 256 0.55 -13.97 -13.39
N LEU A 257 0.05 -13.34 -14.45
CA LEU A 257 -0.37 -11.94 -14.42
C LEU A 257 -1.89 -11.79 -14.42
N PHE A 258 -2.36 -10.55 -14.31
CA PHE A 258 -3.77 -10.18 -14.46
C PHE A 258 -3.94 -9.15 -15.57
N TYR A 259 -5.18 -8.87 -15.90
CA TYR A 259 -5.56 -7.69 -16.67
C TYR A 259 -5.81 -6.50 -15.72
N ASP A 260 -5.62 -5.26 -16.20
CA ASP A 260 -5.80 -4.03 -15.41
C ASP A 260 -7.23 -3.89 -14.89
N ILE A 261 -8.21 -4.29 -15.69
CA ILE A 261 -9.56 -4.56 -15.23
C ILE A 261 -9.69 -6.07 -15.13
N VAL A 262 -9.89 -6.57 -13.91
CA VAL A 262 -9.73 -8.00 -13.56
C VAL A 262 -10.54 -8.92 -14.47
N ASP A 263 -11.76 -8.52 -14.79
CA ASP A 263 -12.75 -9.27 -15.54
C ASP A 263 -12.90 -8.84 -17.01
N ASP A 264 -11.97 -8.02 -17.53
CA ASP A 264 -12.01 -7.49 -18.90
C ASP A 264 -10.67 -7.74 -19.62
N PRO A 265 -10.60 -8.80 -20.45
CA PRO A 265 -9.36 -9.18 -21.15
C PRO A 265 -8.95 -8.22 -22.28
N GLU A 266 -9.79 -7.23 -22.61
CA GLU A 266 -9.44 -6.16 -23.55
C GLU A 266 -8.59 -5.06 -22.89
N SER A 267 -8.57 -5.02 -21.55
CA SER A 267 -7.65 -4.14 -20.83
C SER A 267 -6.21 -4.67 -20.91
N PHE A 268 -5.22 -3.83 -20.59
CA PHE A 268 -3.82 -4.23 -20.70
C PHE A 268 -3.43 -5.22 -19.59
N VAL A 269 -2.39 -6.02 -19.83
CA VAL A 269 -1.84 -6.92 -18.80
C VAL A 269 -1.13 -6.08 -17.74
N GLU A 270 -1.51 -6.26 -16.47
CA GLU A 270 -1.11 -5.43 -15.35
C GLU A 270 -0.31 -6.25 -14.33
N THR A 271 0.82 -5.69 -13.90
CA THR A 271 1.80 -6.38 -13.06
C THR A 271 1.51 -6.24 -11.56
N ASN A 272 1.09 -5.07 -11.11
CA ASN A 272 1.01 -4.74 -9.69
C ASN A 272 -0.06 -5.56 -8.95
N LEU A 273 -1.22 -5.83 -9.57
CA LEU A 273 -2.26 -6.68 -8.98
C LEU A 273 -1.72 -8.06 -8.62
N SER A 274 -0.84 -8.63 -9.46
CA SER A 274 -0.19 -9.92 -9.17
C SER A 274 0.70 -9.82 -7.93
N GLN A 275 1.46 -8.73 -7.81
CA GLN A 275 2.35 -8.47 -6.67
C GLN A 275 1.56 -8.27 -5.37
N MET A 276 0.49 -7.47 -5.42
CA MET A 276 -0.40 -7.19 -4.29
C MET A 276 -1.13 -8.45 -3.82
N THR A 277 -1.65 -9.25 -4.75
CA THR A 277 -2.37 -10.49 -4.44
C THR A 277 -1.43 -11.53 -3.88
N ALA A 278 -0.24 -11.71 -4.46
CA ALA A 278 0.78 -12.62 -3.93
C ALA A 278 1.24 -12.19 -2.52
N PHE A 279 1.50 -10.90 -2.32
CA PHE A 279 1.80 -10.34 -0.99
C PHE A 279 0.70 -10.68 0.03
N ALA A 280 -0.56 -10.40 -0.32
CA ALA A 280 -1.72 -10.68 0.53
C ALA A 280 -1.82 -12.17 0.88
N ILE A 281 -1.60 -13.07 -0.09
CA ILE A 281 -1.59 -14.52 0.13
C ILE A 281 -0.45 -14.92 1.06
N PHE A 282 0.80 -14.55 0.78
CA PHE A 282 1.94 -14.96 1.61
C PHE A 282 1.77 -14.50 3.06
N LYS A 283 1.39 -13.23 3.27
CA LYS A 283 1.13 -12.68 4.61
C LYS A 283 -0.03 -13.38 5.31
N SER A 284 -1.08 -13.73 4.58
CA SER A 284 -2.27 -14.42 5.10
C SER A 284 -2.01 -15.88 5.44
N VAL A 285 -1.13 -16.57 4.69
CA VAL A 285 -0.69 -17.93 5.03
C VAL A 285 0.17 -17.91 6.29
N LYS A 286 1.13 -16.99 6.39
CA LYS A 286 1.98 -16.80 7.59
C LYS A 286 1.14 -16.55 8.84
N SER A 287 0.12 -15.69 8.74
CA SER A 287 -0.73 -15.32 9.88
C SER A 287 -1.84 -16.34 10.20
N GLY A 288 -2.06 -17.34 9.34
CA GLY A 288 -3.12 -18.32 9.49
C GLY A 288 -4.52 -17.83 9.07
N ALA A 289 -4.60 -16.70 8.37
CA ALA A 289 -5.86 -16.22 7.80
C ALA A 289 -6.38 -17.16 6.71
N VAL A 290 -5.50 -17.63 5.83
CA VAL A 290 -5.81 -18.60 4.75
C VAL A 290 -4.82 -19.78 4.80
N GLY A 291 -5.17 -20.89 4.14
CA GLY A 291 -4.35 -22.10 4.15
C GLY A 291 -3.27 -22.12 3.05
N LYS A 292 -2.41 -23.14 3.10
CA LYS A 292 -1.26 -23.29 2.20
C LYS A 292 -1.65 -23.60 0.75
N GLU A 293 -2.91 -23.97 0.49
CA GLU A 293 -3.46 -24.21 -0.84
C GLU A 293 -3.32 -23.01 -1.79
N TYR A 294 -3.17 -21.79 -1.26
CA TYR A 294 -2.99 -20.58 -2.05
C TYR A 294 -1.55 -20.35 -2.53
N LEU A 295 -0.56 -21.09 -1.99
CA LEU A 295 0.86 -20.78 -2.21
C LEU A 295 1.33 -20.99 -3.65
N ASP A 296 0.81 -22.00 -4.35
CA ASP A 296 1.23 -22.26 -5.72
C ASP A 296 0.76 -21.14 -6.66
N ALA A 297 -0.45 -20.62 -6.45
CA ALA A 297 -0.94 -19.45 -7.17
C ALA A 297 -0.11 -18.20 -6.87
N ALA A 298 0.22 -17.94 -5.60
CA ALA A 298 1.06 -16.79 -5.24
C ALA A 298 2.49 -16.87 -5.81
N ARG A 299 3.08 -18.08 -5.89
CA ARG A 299 4.39 -18.29 -6.52
C ARG A 299 4.33 -18.11 -8.03
N LEU A 300 3.24 -18.53 -8.67
CA LEU A 300 3.01 -18.26 -10.09
C LEU A 300 2.90 -16.74 -10.34
N MET A 301 2.16 -16.02 -9.50
CA MET A 301 2.07 -14.55 -9.58
C MET A 301 3.41 -13.86 -9.42
N LYS A 302 4.20 -14.30 -8.43
CA LYS A 302 5.58 -13.82 -8.24
C LYS A 302 6.43 -14.07 -9.48
N GLN A 303 6.36 -15.25 -10.09
CA GLN A 303 7.12 -15.57 -11.30
C GLN A 303 6.74 -14.62 -12.44
N GLY A 304 5.44 -14.38 -12.65
CA GLY A 304 4.95 -13.40 -13.62
C GLY A 304 5.52 -12.00 -13.35
N ALA A 305 5.42 -11.52 -12.10
CA ALA A 305 5.92 -10.21 -11.72
C ALA A 305 7.45 -10.06 -11.84
N LEU A 306 8.22 -11.11 -11.53
CA LEU A 306 9.68 -11.10 -11.71
C LEU A 306 10.10 -10.95 -13.17
N SER A 307 9.29 -11.44 -14.11
CA SER A 307 9.56 -11.27 -15.55
C SER A 307 9.41 -9.83 -16.05
N LYS A 308 8.85 -8.95 -15.22
CA LYS A 308 8.54 -7.55 -15.54
C LYS A 308 9.53 -6.54 -14.97
N VAL A 309 10.62 -7.00 -14.37
CA VAL A 309 11.67 -6.11 -13.85
C VAL A 309 12.72 -5.88 -14.93
N ASP A 310 12.98 -4.61 -15.26
CA ASP A 310 14.05 -4.26 -16.19
C ASP A 310 15.45 -4.25 -15.55
N ASP A 311 16.49 -4.02 -16.35
CA ASP A 311 17.89 -4.02 -15.92
C ASP A 311 18.24 -2.93 -14.90
N ARG A 312 17.41 -1.88 -14.81
CA ARG A 312 17.53 -0.77 -13.87
C ARG A 312 16.71 -0.97 -12.60
N GLY A 313 15.91 -2.03 -12.54
CA GLY A 313 15.04 -2.33 -11.40
C GLY A 313 13.67 -1.66 -11.48
N TYR A 314 13.22 -1.17 -12.64
CA TYR A 314 11.85 -0.72 -12.81
C TYR A 314 10.89 -1.89 -13.07
N ILE A 315 9.79 -1.97 -12.32
CA ILE A 315 8.66 -2.83 -12.67
C ILE A 315 7.91 -2.20 -13.85
N LYS A 316 7.86 -2.92 -14.97
CA LYS A 316 7.15 -2.55 -16.20
C LYS A 316 5.72 -3.08 -16.18
N ASP A 317 4.91 -2.58 -17.11
CA ASP A 317 3.53 -3.01 -17.33
C ASP A 317 2.68 -2.95 -16.05
N ALA A 318 2.96 -1.99 -15.18
CA ALA A 318 2.08 -1.62 -14.08
C ALA A 318 1.21 -0.43 -14.49
N SER A 319 0.07 -0.23 -13.84
CA SER A 319 -0.70 1.01 -14.05
C SER A 319 0.16 2.23 -13.70
N GLY A 320 0.50 3.02 -14.72
CA GLY A 320 1.66 3.94 -14.67
C GLY A 320 1.33 5.36 -14.21
N SER A 321 2.22 5.93 -13.41
CA SER A 321 2.18 7.36 -13.04
C SER A 321 2.36 8.26 -14.29
N PRO A 322 1.68 9.42 -14.38
CA PRO A 322 0.85 10.04 -13.35
C PRO A 322 -0.66 9.78 -13.48
N PHE A 323 -1.11 9.08 -14.53
CA PHE A 323 -2.54 8.96 -14.85
C PHE A 323 -3.15 7.61 -14.52
N PHE A 324 -2.33 6.59 -14.26
CA PHE A 324 -2.75 5.25 -13.83
C PHE A 324 -3.83 4.64 -14.73
N ASN A 325 -3.70 4.85 -16.04
CA ASN A 325 -4.67 4.41 -17.06
C ASN A 325 -4.01 3.72 -18.27
N SER A 326 -2.71 3.44 -18.17
CA SER A 326 -1.92 2.80 -19.22
C SER A 326 -0.70 2.07 -18.64
N PRO A 327 -0.13 1.09 -19.37
CA PRO A 327 1.08 0.38 -18.94
C PRO A 327 2.25 1.34 -18.73
N GLY A 328 2.93 1.21 -17.60
CA GLY A 328 4.06 2.05 -17.23
C GLY A 328 4.80 1.53 -16.01
N THR A 329 5.19 2.46 -15.14
CA THR A 329 5.89 2.20 -13.88
C THR A 329 5.27 3.05 -12.79
N SER A 330 5.23 2.56 -11.55
CA SER A 330 4.68 3.29 -10.42
C SER A 330 5.43 2.96 -9.13
N THR A 331 5.33 3.85 -8.13
CA THR A 331 5.94 3.59 -6.82
C THR A 331 5.33 2.35 -6.18
N GLU A 332 4.03 2.15 -6.38
CA GLU A 332 3.25 1.07 -5.82
C GLU A 332 3.71 -0.29 -6.35
N ALA A 333 3.98 -0.39 -7.66
CA ALA A 333 4.53 -1.60 -8.25
C ALA A 333 5.91 -1.97 -7.67
N GLN A 334 6.75 -0.97 -7.42
CA GLN A 334 8.05 -1.19 -6.78
C GLN A 334 7.90 -1.64 -5.32
N ALA A 335 7.01 -0.98 -4.58
CA ALA A 335 6.72 -1.26 -3.19
C ALA A 335 6.18 -2.68 -3.01
N PHE A 336 5.15 -3.07 -3.77
CA PHE A 336 4.60 -4.43 -3.70
C PHE A 336 5.54 -5.49 -4.22
N HIS A 337 6.47 -5.18 -5.14
CA HIS A 337 7.55 -6.11 -5.47
C HIS A 337 8.34 -6.49 -4.22
N ILE A 338 8.80 -5.48 -3.48
CA ILE A 338 9.62 -5.68 -2.28
C ILE A 338 8.81 -6.35 -1.17
N MET A 339 7.57 -5.89 -0.93
CA MET A 339 6.69 -6.48 0.09
C MET A 339 6.34 -7.94 -0.21
N MET A 340 6.04 -8.29 -1.46
CA MET A 340 5.78 -9.67 -1.89
C MET A 340 7.00 -10.57 -1.62
N MET A 341 8.19 -10.15 -2.02
CA MET A 341 9.43 -10.90 -1.81
C MET A 341 9.74 -11.07 -0.30
N ALA A 342 9.53 -10.02 0.49
CA ALA A 342 9.71 -10.06 1.94
C ALA A 342 8.69 -10.99 2.62
N ALA A 343 7.42 -10.95 2.21
CA ALA A 343 6.36 -11.80 2.76
C ALA A 343 6.59 -13.28 2.45
N GLU A 344 6.97 -13.63 1.22
CA GLU A 344 7.26 -15.02 0.85
C GLU A 344 8.42 -15.60 1.65
N SER A 345 9.47 -14.81 1.94
CA SER A 345 10.61 -15.27 2.74
C SER A 345 10.26 -15.73 4.16
N LYS A 346 9.04 -15.40 4.62
CA LYS A 346 8.51 -15.68 5.96
C LYS A 346 7.56 -16.89 5.98
N VAL A 347 7.35 -17.60 4.85
CA VAL A 347 6.32 -18.65 4.66
C VAL A 347 6.89 -20.03 4.39
#